data_AF-A0A8J8P0G7-F1
#
_entry.id   AF-A0A8J8P0G7-F1
#
_cell.length_a   1.000
_cell.length_b   1.000
_cell.length_c   1.000
_cell.angle_alpha   90.00
_cell.angle_beta   90.00
_cell.angle_gamma   90.00
#
_symmetry.space_group_name_H-M   'P 1'
#
loop_
_entity.id
_entity.type
_entity.pdbx_description
1 polymer ?
#
loop_
_entity_poly.entity_id
_entity_poly.type
_entity_poly.pdbx_seq_one_letter_code
_entity_poly.pdbx_strand_id
1 'polypeptide(L)'
;MIEMAAMVKNIKETKPEMNIPGINRATLQELFRVNYQSEKKLAETCNVCHTVVQQKVQILRMPEFVIFSLNRYCSLGQNQLKFQLDLDIPLQDFNIIGQRYDLVTVVTRVKSEPTQLENEGFLIAYNRNIVTNEWHAYSNSLVYKVSFEEIEINRNSLYLIYKYIKSQ
;
A
#
# COMPACT_ATOMS: atom_id res chain seq x y z
N MET A 1 -27.60 48.74 -12.32
CA MET A 1 -26.19 49.15 -12.46
C MET A 1 -25.37 48.30 -11.50
N ILE A 2 -24.48 47.51 -12.08
CA ILE A 2 -23.22 46.95 -11.54
C ILE A 2 -23.33 46.00 -10.34
N GLU A 3 -23.21 44.71 -10.68
CA GLU A 3 -22.67 43.64 -9.85
C GLU A 3 -21.33 44.03 -9.22
N MET A 4 -21.11 43.74 -7.95
CA MET A 4 -19.76 43.49 -7.46
C MET A 4 -19.77 42.25 -6.55
N ALA A 5 -19.47 41.14 -7.21
CA ALA A 5 -18.96 39.92 -6.63
C ALA A 5 -17.77 40.23 -5.71
N ALA A 6 -17.90 39.97 -4.42
CA ALA A 6 -16.75 39.69 -3.57
C ALA A 6 -16.44 38.20 -3.71
N MET A 7 -15.46 37.92 -4.56
CA MET A 7 -14.81 36.62 -4.78
C MET A 7 -14.69 35.82 -3.47
N VAL A 8 -15.51 34.78 -3.32
CA VAL A 8 -15.10 33.59 -2.56
C VAL A 8 -13.96 32.99 -3.38
N LYS A 9 -12.72 33.29 -2.98
CA LYS A 9 -11.55 32.62 -3.54
C LYS A 9 -11.76 31.13 -3.31
N ASN A 10 -12.06 30.42 -4.39
CA ASN A 10 -11.84 28.99 -4.54
C ASN A 10 -10.35 28.73 -4.23
N ILE A 11 -10.03 28.58 -2.95
CA ILE A 11 -8.88 27.79 -2.55
C ILE A 11 -9.32 26.38 -2.88
N LYS A 12 -9.07 25.96 -4.13
CA LYS A 12 -8.93 24.54 -4.43
C LYS A 12 -7.97 24.06 -3.36
N GLU A 13 -8.46 23.22 -2.46
CA GLU A 13 -7.64 22.51 -1.50
C GLU A 13 -6.58 21.76 -2.30
N THR A 14 -5.43 22.40 -2.50
CA THR A 14 -4.22 21.72 -2.92
C THR A 14 -3.86 20.86 -1.75
N LYS A 15 -4.40 19.63 -1.77
CA LYS A 15 -3.94 18.55 -0.92
C LYS A 15 -2.42 18.56 -1.02
N PRO A 16 -1.70 18.72 0.09
CA PRO A 16 -0.25 18.72 0.05
C PRO A 16 0.19 17.31 -0.36
N GLU A 17 0.41 17.13 -1.66
CA GLU A 17 1.13 15.98 -2.20
C GLU A 17 2.61 16.29 -2.03
N MET A 18 3.24 15.64 -1.05
CA MET A 18 4.69 15.72 -0.90
C MET A 18 5.36 14.87 -1.97
N ASN A 19 5.86 15.51 -3.03
CA ASN A 19 6.93 14.94 -3.84
C ASN A 19 8.23 15.06 -3.04
N ILE A 20 8.70 13.97 -2.44
CA ILE A 20 10.00 13.93 -1.75
C ILE A 20 11.08 13.70 -2.83
N PRO A 21 11.96 14.68 -3.13
CA PRO A 21 13.00 14.51 -4.14
C PRO A 21 13.96 13.40 -3.74
N GLY A 22 14.15 12.40 -4.61
CA GLY A 22 15.10 11.29 -4.41
C GLY A 22 14.50 9.95 -3.97
N ILE A 23 13.18 9.88 -3.72
CA ILE A 23 12.45 8.63 -3.40
C ILE A 23 11.29 8.45 -4.38
N ASN A 24 11.53 8.67 -5.68
CA ASN A 24 10.43 8.62 -6.66
C ASN A 24 10.14 7.20 -7.16
N ARG A 25 10.97 6.20 -6.85
CA ARG A 25 10.70 4.80 -7.12
C ARG A 25 11.37 3.94 -6.06
N ALA A 26 10.57 3.18 -5.32
CA ALA A 26 11.06 2.17 -4.39
C ALA A 26 10.59 0.80 -4.88
N THR A 27 11.30 -0.26 -4.54
CA THR A 27 10.85 -1.63 -4.78
C THR A 27 10.18 -2.20 -3.52
N LEU A 28 9.21 -3.10 -3.70
CA LEU A 28 8.63 -3.84 -2.57
C LEU A 28 9.71 -4.59 -1.76
N GLN A 29 10.76 -5.07 -2.44
CA GLN A 29 11.90 -5.74 -1.81
C GLN A 29 12.68 -4.83 -0.85
N GLU A 30 12.93 -3.58 -1.24
CA GLU A 30 13.61 -2.60 -0.39
C GLU A 30 12.78 -2.27 0.85
N LEU A 31 11.47 -2.06 0.69
CA LEU A 31 10.56 -1.81 1.80
C LEU A 31 10.48 -2.99 2.77
N PHE A 32 10.48 -4.22 2.24
CA PHE A 32 10.52 -5.42 3.05
C PHE A 32 11.82 -5.50 3.86
N ARG A 33 12.97 -5.27 3.21
CA ARG A 33 14.29 -5.26 3.87
C ARG A 33 14.36 -4.24 5.00
N VAL A 34 13.92 -2.99 4.75
CA VAL A 34 13.93 -1.93 5.77
C VAL A 34 13.02 -2.28 6.93
N ASN A 35 11.84 -2.87 6.70
CA ASN A 35 10.89 -3.12 7.78
C ASN A 35 11.20 -4.37 8.62
N TYR A 36 11.72 -5.42 8.00
CA TYR A 36 11.83 -6.75 8.62
C TYR A 36 13.26 -7.25 8.81
N GLN A 37 14.26 -6.63 8.18
CA GLN A 37 15.66 -7.05 8.34
C GLN A 37 16.51 -6.04 9.13
N SER A 38 16.00 -4.83 9.38
CA SER A 38 16.70 -3.82 10.19
C SER A 38 16.40 -3.99 11.69
N GLU A 39 17.41 -3.71 12.50
CA GLU A 39 17.23 -3.55 13.95
C GLU A 39 16.59 -2.20 14.24
N LYS A 40 15.56 -2.21 15.07
CA LYS A 40 14.84 -1.00 15.49
C LYS A 40 15.13 -0.74 16.97
N LYS A 41 15.54 0.47 17.31
CA LYS A 41 15.60 0.92 18.71
C LYS A 41 14.18 1.11 19.22
N LEU A 42 13.87 0.51 20.36
CA LEU A 42 12.61 0.74 21.05
C LEU A 42 12.72 1.98 21.94
N ALA A 43 11.60 2.63 22.20
CA ALA A 43 11.51 3.67 23.23
C ALA A 43 11.53 3.07 24.66
N GLU A 44 11.57 1.74 24.77
CA GLU A 44 11.58 1.01 26.02
C GLU A 44 13.02 0.88 26.56
N THR A 45 13.14 0.99 27.88
CA THR A 45 14.39 0.73 28.59
C THR A 45 14.27 -0.58 29.35
N CYS A 46 15.36 -1.33 29.44
CA CYS A 46 15.39 -2.58 30.19
C CYS A 46 15.19 -2.30 31.69
N ASN A 47 14.26 -2.99 32.33
CA ASN A 47 13.98 -2.79 33.77
C ASN A 47 15.13 -3.22 34.70
N VAL A 48 16.11 -3.96 34.20
CA VAL A 48 17.25 -4.47 35.00
C VAL A 48 18.50 -3.61 34.83
N CYS A 49 18.87 -3.30 33.58
CA CYS A 49 20.10 -2.56 33.29
C CYS A 49 19.87 -1.12 32.80
N HIS A 50 18.61 -0.70 32.69
CA HIS A 50 18.20 0.65 32.28
C HIS A 50 18.76 1.13 30.93
N THR A 51 19.21 0.21 30.08
CA THR A 51 19.66 0.51 28.71
C THR A 51 18.50 0.44 27.71
N VAL A 52 18.63 1.17 26.60
CA VAL A 52 17.67 1.16 25.50
C VAL A 52 17.60 -0.23 24.87
N VAL A 53 16.40 -0.77 24.75
CA VAL A 53 16.18 -2.08 24.13
C VAL A 53 16.26 -1.95 22.61
N GLN A 54 16.97 -2.87 21.97
CA GLN A 54 16.97 -3.04 20.53
C GLN A 54 16.11 -4.26 20.18
N GLN A 55 15.22 -4.11 19.20
CA GLN A 55 14.39 -5.20 18.70
C GLN A 55 14.77 -5.53 17.26
N LYS A 56 14.90 -6.83 17.00
CA LYS A 56 14.97 -7.38 15.66
C LYS A 56 13.84 -8.37 15.48
N VAL A 57 13.06 -8.19 14.41
CA VAL A 57 12.07 -9.19 14.02
C VAL A 57 12.76 -10.18 13.10
N GLN A 58 12.66 -11.46 13.41
CA GLN A 58 13.17 -12.53 12.55
C GLN A 58 12.00 -13.42 12.11
N ILE A 59 11.90 -13.66 10.80
CA ILE A 59 10.92 -14.59 10.25
C ILE A 59 11.48 -16.00 10.38
N LEU A 60 10.87 -16.82 11.23
CA LEU A 60 11.31 -18.20 11.47
C LEU A 60 10.74 -19.20 10.46
N ARG A 61 9.53 -18.94 9.98
CA ARG A 61 8.82 -19.79 9.02
C ARG A 61 8.05 -18.90 8.06
N MET A 62 8.11 -19.26 6.78
CA MET A 62 7.39 -18.57 5.74
C MET A 62 6.01 -19.22 5.53
N PRO A 63 4.93 -18.43 5.46
CA PRO A 63 3.58 -18.93 5.24
C PRO A 63 3.31 -19.24 3.76
N GLU A 64 2.26 -20.02 3.46
CA GLU A 64 1.81 -20.22 2.07
C GLU A 64 1.37 -18.89 1.42
N PHE A 65 0.80 -17.98 2.21
CA PHE A 65 0.38 -16.66 1.75
C PHE A 65 1.05 -15.56 2.57
N VAL A 66 1.63 -14.57 1.89
CA VAL A 66 2.20 -13.37 2.50
C VAL A 66 1.31 -12.18 2.14
N ILE A 67 0.94 -11.39 3.15
CA ILE A 67 0.12 -10.18 2.98
C ILE A 67 0.98 -8.97 3.32
N PHE A 68 1.15 -8.07 2.35
CA PHE A 68 1.75 -6.76 2.57
C PHE A 68 0.65 -5.72 2.70
N SER A 69 0.59 -5.08 3.87
CA SER A 69 -0.21 -3.87 4.05
C SER A 69 0.63 -2.65 3.65
N LEU A 70 0.14 -1.90 2.67
CA LEU A 70 0.76 -0.65 2.21
C LEU A 70 0.19 0.50 3.02
N ASN A 71 0.91 0.92 4.07
CA ASN A 71 0.51 2.08 4.84
C ASN A 71 0.82 3.37 4.08
N ARG A 72 -0.17 3.85 3.31
CA ARG A 72 -0.06 5.07 2.48
C ARG A 72 -0.50 6.33 3.22
N TYR A 73 -0.83 6.26 4.51
CA TYR A 73 -1.35 7.39 5.27
C TYR A 73 -0.53 7.63 6.53
N CYS A 74 -0.26 8.89 6.84
CA CYS A 74 0.31 9.29 8.12
C CYS A 74 -0.45 10.49 8.67
N SER A 75 -0.67 10.50 9.98
CA SER A 75 -1.28 11.63 10.67
C SER A 75 -0.20 12.62 11.08
N LEU A 76 -0.35 13.87 10.66
CA LEU A 76 0.47 15.00 11.09
C LEU A 76 -0.44 16.01 11.79
N GLY A 77 -0.56 15.87 13.12
CA GLY A 77 -1.53 16.63 13.91
C GLY A 77 -2.97 16.26 13.54
N GLN A 78 -3.77 17.26 13.16
CA GLN A 78 -5.15 17.06 12.69
C GLN A 78 -5.25 16.69 11.21
N ASN A 79 -4.15 16.76 10.46
CA ASN A 79 -4.14 16.47 9.04
C ASN A 79 -3.73 15.03 8.76
N GLN A 80 -4.36 14.39 7.77
CA GLN A 80 -3.93 13.11 7.23
C GLN A 80 -3.21 13.33 5.90
N LEU A 81 -1.93 12.97 5.83
CA LEU A 81 -1.13 13.02 4.62
C LEU A 81 -1.19 11.66 3.91
N LYS A 82 -1.39 11.69 2.58
CA LYS A 82 -1.34 10.49 1.73
C LYS A 82 0.01 10.45 1.00
N PHE A 83 0.77 9.38 1.19
CA PHE A 83 1.97 9.10 0.41
C PHE A 83 1.61 8.46 -0.93
N GLN A 84 1.95 9.16 -2.01
CA GLN A 84 1.96 8.58 -3.35
C GLN A 84 3.37 8.07 -3.63
N LEU A 85 3.60 6.80 -3.29
CA LEU A 85 4.84 6.11 -3.63
C LEU A 85 4.62 5.28 -4.89
N ASP A 86 5.42 5.54 -5.92
CA ASP A 86 5.54 4.67 -7.08
C ASP A 86 6.34 3.43 -6.65
N LEU A 87 5.62 2.33 -6.41
CA LEU A 87 6.19 1.10 -5.90
C LEU A 87 6.33 0.11 -7.06
N ASP A 88 7.56 -0.35 -7.29
CA ASP A 88 7.79 -1.46 -8.20
C ASP A 88 7.36 -2.75 -7.50
N ILE A 89 6.28 -3.36 -8.01
CA ILE A 89 5.60 -4.51 -7.41
C ILE A 89 5.77 -5.70 -8.35
N PRO A 90 6.59 -6.70 -7.97
CA PRO A 90 6.82 -7.86 -8.80
C PRO A 90 5.55 -8.74 -8.84
N LEU A 91 5.11 -9.06 -10.04
CA LEU A 91 3.97 -9.96 -10.27
C LEU A 91 4.28 -11.42 -9.97
N GLN A 92 5.50 -11.83 -10.30
CA GLN A 92 5.93 -13.22 -10.28
C GLN A 92 7.33 -13.33 -9.69
N ASP A 93 7.65 -14.54 -9.22
CA ASP A 93 8.99 -14.90 -8.74
C ASP A 93 9.54 -13.92 -7.68
N PHE A 94 8.67 -13.31 -6.88
CA PHE A 94 9.07 -12.42 -5.80
C PHE A 94 9.81 -13.22 -4.72
N ASN A 95 11.09 -12.90 -4.50
CA ASN A 95 11.94 -13.65 -3.58
C ASN A 95 11.89 -13.08 -2.15
N ILE A 96 11.28 -13.84 -1.25
CA ILE A 96 11.22 -13.54 0.17
C ILE A 96 11.99 -14.62 0.92
N ILE A 97 13.20 -14.28 1.40
CA ILE A 97 14.07 -15.18 2.20
C ILE A 97 14.30 -16.52 1.47
N GLY A 98 14.66 -16.45 0.19
CA GLY A 98 14.97 -17.62 -0.64
C GLY A 98 13.75 -18.41 -1.14
N GLN A 99 12.54 -17.99 -0.80
CA GLN A 99 11.31 -18.58 -1.31
C GLN A 99 10.66 -17.68 -2.36
N ARG A 100 10.03 -18.29 -3.37
CA ARG A 100 9.41 -17.60 -4.49
C ARG A 100 7.90 -17.49 -4.31
N TYR A 101 7.39 -16.29 -4.57
CA TYR A 101 5.97 -15.98 -4.45
C TYR A 101 5.46 -15.24 -5.69
N ASP A 102 4.22 -15.52 -6.06
CA ASP A 102 3.50 -14.79 -7.09
C ASP A 102 2.41 -13.91 -6.47
N LEU A 103 2.22 -12.72 -7.01
CA LEU A 103 1.11 -11.84 -6.64
C LEU A 103 -0.20 -12.48 -7.13
N VAL A 104 -1.13 -12.68 -6.20
CA VAL A 104 -2.43 -13.31 -6.47
C VAL A 104 -3.62 -12.39 -6.21
N THR A 105 -3.46 -11.42 -5.32
CA THR A 105 -4.53 -10.45 -5.04
C THR A 105 -3.96 -9.06 -4.81
N VAL A 106 -4.65 -8.06 -5.34
CA VAL A 106 -4.47 -6.65 -5.00
C VAL A 106 -5.79 -6.15 -4.42
N VAL A 107 -5.76 -5.50 -3.26
CA VAL A 107 -6.94 -4.83 -2.71
C VAL A 107 -6.71 -3.34 -2.77
N THR A 108 -7.58 -2.63 -3.47
CA THR A 108 -7.53 -1.16 -3.58
C THR A 108 -8.73 -0.53 -2.90
N ARG A 109 -8.57 0.73 -2.51
CA ARG A 109 -9.66 1.60 -2.11
C ARG A 109 -9.95 2.60 -3.22
N VAL A 110 -11.16 2.55 -3.76
CA VAL A 110 -11.63 3.54 -4.74
C VAL A 110 -12.46 4.57 -3.98
N LYS A 111 -12.16 5.85 -4.19
CA LYS A 111 -13.00 6.93 -3.63
C LYS A 111 -14.28 7.02 -4.46
N SER A 112 -15.43 7.07 -3.80
CA SER A 112 -16.64 7.56 -4.45
C SER A 112 -16.47 9.03 -4.83
N GLU A 113 -17.21 9.50 -5.84
CA GLU A 113 -17.34 10.92 -6.11
C GLU A 113 -17.70 11.70 -4.83
N PRO A 114 -17.29 12.98 -4.73
CA PRO A 114 -17.43 13.75 -3.50
C PRO A 114 -18.90 14.05 -3.23
N THR A 115 -19.57 13.14 -2.54
CA THR A 115 -20.76 13.44 -1.76
C THR A 115 -20.30 13.83 -0.35
N GLN A 116 -21.09 14.64 0.35
CA GLN A 116 -20.75 15.26 1.64
C GLN A 116 -20.46 14.26 2.80
N LEU A 117 -20.43 12.96 2.52
CA LEU A 117 -19.98 11.89 3.40
C LEU A 117 -18.56 11.46 2.96
N GLU A 118 -17.56 12.25 3.32
CA GLU A 118 -16.18 12.18 2.79
C GLU A 118 -15.37 10.90 3.12
N ASN A 119 -15.95 9.86 3.71
CA ASN A 119 -15.17 8.79 4.35
C ASN A 119 -15.43 7.35 3.88
N GLU A 120 -16.40 7.07 3.01
CA GLU A 120 -16.69 5.69 2.59
C GLU A 120 -16.24 5.42 1.14
N GLY A 121 -14.93 5.29 0.95
CA GLY A 121 -14.43 4.62 -0.26
C GLY A 121 -14.74 3.13 -0.19
N PHE A 122 -15.23 2.53 -1.27
CA PHE A 122 -15.44 1.08 -1.32
C PHE A 122 -14.15 0.36 -1.73
N LEU A 123 -14.06 -0.92 -1.36
CA LEU A 123 -12.91 -1.76 -1.66
C LEU A 123 -13.17 -2.54 -2.95
N ILE A 124 -12.16 -2.58 -3.83
CA ILE A 124 -12.13 -3.50 -4.96
C ILE A 124 -11.00 -4.49 -4.71
N ALA A 125 -11.32 -5.78 -4.79
CA ALA A 125 -10.32 -6.84 -4.79
C ALA A 125 -10.10 -7.31 -6.23
N TYR A 126 -8.85 -7.33 -6.67
CA TYR A 126 -8.44 -7.88 -7.95
C TYR A 126 -7.75 -9.21 -7.68
N ASN A 127 -8.29 -10.30 -8.21
CA ASN A 127 -7.71 -11.63 -8.04
C ASN A 127 -7.18 -12.15 -9.37
N ARG A 128 -5.99 -12.74 -9.33
CA ARG A 128 -5.33 -13.40 -10.45
C ARG A 128 -5.60 -14.89 -10.41
N ASN A 129 -6.01 -15.46 -11.53
CA ASN A 129 -5.94 -16.89 -11.75
C ASN A 129 -4.48 -17.26 -12.08
N ILE A 130 -3.82 -18.05 -11.23
CA ILE A 130 -2.40 -18.40 -11.39
C ILE A 130 -2.16 -19.27 -12.65
N VAL A 131 -3.15 -20.08 -13.04
CA VAL A 131 -3.02 -21.01 -14.18
C VAL A 131 -3.21 -20.26 -15.50
N THR A 132 -4.23 -19.41 -15.60
CA THR A 132 -4.54 -18.69 -16.85
C THR A 132 -3.88 -17.31 -16.93
N ASN A 133 -3.29 -16.84 -15.83
CA ASN A 133 -2.77 -15.48 -15.67
C ASN A 133 -3.83 -14.36 -15.85
N GLU A 134 -5.12 -14.70 -15.76
CA GLU A 134 -6.21 -13.73 -15.95
C GLU A 134 -6.57 -13.03 -14.64
N TRP A 135 -6.81 -11.72 -14.72
CA TRP A 135 -7.25 -10.91 -13.59
C TRP A 135 -8.76 -10.66 -13.64
N HIS A 136 -9.37 -10.72 -12.46
CA HIS A 136 -10.78 -10.41 -12.25
C HIS A 136 -10.92 -9.40 -11.12
N ALA A 137 -11.71 -8.35 -11.33
CA ALA A 137 -12.08 -7.39 -10.32
C ALA A 137 -13.39 -7.83 -9.63
N TYR A 138 -13.42 -7.71 -8.31
CA TYR A 138 -14.54 -8.01 -7.43
C TYR A 138 -14.91 -6.73 -6.69
N SER A 139 -16.09 -6.20 -7.00
CA SER A 139 -16.64 -4.98 -6.39
C SER A 139 -18.08 -5.26 -5.96
N ASN A 140 -18.31 -5.40 -4.66
CA ASN A 140 -19.59 -5.84 -4.09
C ASN A 140 -20.07 -7.15 -4.77
N SER A 141 -21.18 -7.10 -5.52
CA SER A 141 -21.75 -8.24 -6.25
C SER A 141 -21.27 -8.36 -7.70
N LEU A 142 -20.43 -7.45 -8.18
CA LEU A 142 -19.96 -7.42 -9.56
C LEU A 142 -18.61 -8.11 -9.68
N VAL A 143 -18.49 -8.99 -10.67
CA VAL A 143 -17.24 -9.67 -11.07
C VAL A 143 -17.03 -9.44 -12.56
N TYR A 144 -15.86 -8.94 -12.94
CA TYR A 144 -15.52 -8.69 -14.34
C TYR A 144 -14.03 -8.89 -14.60
N LYS A 145 -13.68 -9.29 -15.81
CA LYS A 145 -12.30 -9.43 -16.26
C LYS A 145 -11.66 -8.05 -16.39
N VAL A 146 -10.39 -7.94 -16.03
CA VAL A 146 -9.62 -6.70 -16.06
C VAL A 146 -8.20 -7.01 -16.55
N SER A 147 -7.53 -6.06 -17.21
CA SER A 147 -6.10 -6.20 -17.47
C SER A 147 -5.29 -5.85 -16.22
N PHE A 148 -4.04 -6.30 -16.14
CA PHE A 148 -3.21 -5.94 -14.99
C PHE A 148 -2.86 -4.44 -15.01
N GLU A 149 -2.67 -3.89 -16.22
CA GLU A 149 -2.33 -2.49 -16.47
C GLU A 149 -3.43 -1.52 -16.01
N GLU A 150 -4.68 -1.98 -15.97
CA GLU A 150 -5.84 -1.23 -15.47
C GLU A 150 -5.90 -1.18 -13.93
N ILE A 151 -5.14 -2.02 -13.22
CA ILE A 151 -5.12 -2.01 -11.77
C ILE A 151 -4.23 -0.85 -11.31
N GLU A 152 -4.82 0.17 -10.68
CA GLU A 152 -4.08 1.34 -10.18
C GLU A 152 -3.26 1.05 -8.90
N ILE A 153 -2.26 0.17 -9.02
CA ILE A 153 -1.60 -0.38 -7.85
C ILE A 153 -0.88 0.70 -7.02
N ASN A 154 -0.24 1.65 -7.69
CA ASN A 154 0.59 2.67 -7.06
C ASN A 154 -0.19 3.81 -6.43
N ARG A 155 -1.45 4.02 -6.81
CA ARG A 155 -2.27 5.11 -6.27
C ARG A 155 -3.11 4.67 -5.08
N ASN A 156 -3.68 3.48 -5.14
CA ASN A 156 -4.83 3.13 -4.31
C ASN A 156 -4.75 1.75 -3.65
N SER A 157 -3.69 0.97 -3.88
CA SER A 157 -3.54 -0.33 -3.21
C SER A 157 -3.29 -0.20 -1.72
N LEU A 158 -4.05 -0.98 -0.97
CA LEU A 158 -3.93 -1.15 0.47
C LEU A 158 -3.25 -2.47 0.84
N TYR A 159 -3.56 -3.53 0.10
CA TYR A 159 -3.01 -4.86 0.36
C TYR A 159 -2.51 -5.52 -0.92
N LEU A 160 -1.37 -6.20 -0.80
CA LEU A 160 -0.85 -7.12 -1.80
C LEU A 160 -0.78 -8.51 -1.17
N ILE A 161 -1.37 -9.51 -1.82
CA ILE A 161 -1.35 -10.90 -1.35
C ILE A 161 -0.53 -11.72 -2.33
N TYR A 162 0.47 -12.39 -1.79
CA TYR A 162 1.42 -13.22 -2.49
C TYR A 162 1.22 -14.69 -2.10
N LYS A 163 1.23 -15.60 -3.06
CA LYS A 163 1.15 -17.05 -2.83
C LYS A 163 2.49 -17.71 -3.13
N TYR A 164 2.94 -18.58 -2.24
CA TYR A 164 4.14 -19.39 -2.41
C TYR A 164 4.02 -20.30 -3.63
N ILE A 165 5.08 -20.33 -4.44
CA ILE A 165 5.20 -21.23 -5.59
C ILE A 165 6.21 -22.32 -5.24
N LYS A 166 5.73 -23.56 -5.17
CA LYS A 166 6.60 -24.74 -5.05
C LYS A 166 7.47 -24.80 -6.30
N SER A 167 8.79 -24.87 -6.11
CA SER A 167 9.70 -25.13 -7.23
C SER A 167 9.39 -26.53 -7.76
N GLN A 168 9.11 -26.62 -9.07
CA GLN A 168 8.97 -27.89 -9.77
C GLN A 168 10.30 -28.61 -9.85
#